data_AF-A0A558D3W5-F1
#
_entry.id   AF-A0A558D3W5-F1
#
_cell.length_a   1.000
_cell.length_b   1.000
_cell.length_c   1.000
_cell.angle_alpha   90.00
_cell.angle_beta   90.00
_cell.angle_gamma   90.00
#
_symmetry.space_group_name_H-M   'P 1'
#
loop_
_entity.id
_entity.type
_entity.pdbx_description
1 polymer ?
#
loop_
_entity_poly.entity_id
_entity_poly.type
_entity_poly.pdbx_seq_one_letter_code
_entity_poly.pdbx_strand_id
1 'polypeptide(L)' 'MFDELDPHLHRATRIARLVDPLTHQPMLVPPPLHDVVLICVRRDYWTLTGIERVPDRLGERVFEYAQSWILTPVADPLHE' A
#
# COMPACT_ATOMS: atom_id res chain seq x y z
N MET A 1 9.18 -12.16 3.66
CA MET A 1 8.31 -12.36 2.48
C MET A 1 7.77 -13.77 2.58
N PHE A 2 6.45 -13.93 2.52
CA PHE A 2 5.77 -15.20 2.79
C PHE A 2 4.91 -15.56 1.60
N ASP A 3 4.67 -16.85 1.38
CA ASP A 3 3.73 -17.32 0.37
C ASP A 3 2.35 -17.44 1.01
N GLU A 4 1.34 -16.80 0.43
CA GLU A 4 -0.07 -16.98 0.79
C GLU A 4 -0.85 -17.46 -0.44
N LEU A 5 -1.79 -18.38 -0.23
CA LEU A 5 -2.67 -18.85 -1.30
C LEU A 5 -3.77 -17.80 -1.53
N ASP A 6 -3.89 -17.31 -2.76
CA ASP A 6 -5.04 -16.52 -3.19
C ASP A 6 -6.21 -17.49 -3.44
N PRO A 7 -7.26 -17.49 -2.59
CA PRO A 7 -8.35 -18.46 -2.68
C PRO A 7 -9.26 -18.20 -3.89
N HIS A 8 -9.25 -17.01 -4.47
CA HIS A 8 -10.09 -16.64 -5.60
C HIS A 8 -9.42 -16.97 -6.94
N LEU A 9 -8.10 -16.84 -7.00
CA LEU A 9 -7.33 -17.10 -8.22
C LEU A 9 -6.59 -18.45 -8.20
N HIS A 10 -6.74 -19.24 -7.14
CA HIS A 10 -6.14 -20.56 -6.95
C HIS A 10 -4.62 -20.59 -7.22
N ARG A 11 -3.90 -19.54 -6.80
CA ARG A 11 -2.45 -19.38 -7.02
C ARG A 11 -1.72 -19.02 -5.74
N ALA A 12 -0.47 -19.47 -5.61
CA ALA A 12 0.42 -19.01 -4.55
C ALA A 12 0.96 -17.62 -4.90
N THR A 13 0.86 -16.69 -3.95
CA THR A 13 1.31 -15.30 -4.11
C THR A 13 2.35 -14.98 -3.04
N ARG A 14 3.49 -14.44 -3.46
CA ARG A 14 4.48 -13.88 -2.53
C ARG A 14 3.98 -12.55 -2.02
N ILE A 15 3.70 -12.49 -0.73
CA ILE A 15 3.26 -11.28 -0.06
C ILE A 15 4.39 -10.68 0.77
N ALA A 16 4.44 -9.35 0.76
CA ALA A 16 5.19 -8.56 1.73
C ALA A 16 4.19 -7.92 2.68
N ARG A 17 4.49 -7.97 3.99
CA ARG A 17 3.71 -7.25 4.99
C ARG A 17 4.41 -5.93 5.27
N LEU A 18 3.63 -4.87 5.38
CA LEU A 18 4.14 -3.58 5.79
C LEU A 18 4.52 -3.66 7.28
N VAL A 19 5.73 -3.22 7.60
CA VAL A 19 6.26 -3.18 8.96
C VAL A 19 6.82 -1.80 9.25
N ASP A 20 6.74 -1.40 10.50
CA ASP A 20 7.36 -0.19 10.99
C ASP A 20 8.89 -0.40 11.00
N PRO A 21 9.68 0.45 10.33
CA PRO A 21 11.13 0.28 10.25
C PRO A 21 11.88 0.49 11.59
N LEU A 22 11.23 1.15 12.57
CA LEU A 22 11.71 1.36 13.92
C LEU A 22 11.44 0.12 14.79
N THR A 23 10.18 -0.28 14.86
CA THR A 23 9.69 -1.28 15.82
C THR A 23 9.65 -2.71 15.26
N HIS A 24 9.76 -2.85 13.93
CA HIS A 24 9.55 -4.08 13.15
C HIS A 24 8.17 -4.71 13.36
N GLN A 25 7.23 -3.97 13.94
CA GLN A 25 5.86 -4.42 14.13
C GLN A 25 5.04 -4.21 12.85
N PRO A 26 4.05 -5.07 12.57
CA PRO A 26 3.15 -4.88 11.45
C PRO A 26 2.45 -3.52 11.51
N MET A 27 2.42 -2.81 10.38
CA MET A 27 1.64 -1.58 10.24
C MET A 27 0.28 -1.90 9.63
N LEU A 28 -0.78 -1.40 10.24
CA LEU A 28 -2.15 -1.55 9.73
C LEU A 28 -2.47 -0.56 8.61
N VAL A 29 -1.79 0.59 8.60
CA VAL A 29 -2.04 1.68 7.65
C VAL A 29 -0.71 2.05 6.99
N PRO A 30 -0.64 2.10 5.66
CA PRO A 30 0.55 2.57 4.97
C PRO A 30 0.84 4.04 5.25
N PRO A 31 2.11 4.48 5.18
CA PRO A 31 2.43 5.90 5.20
C PRO A 31 1.68 6.62 4.08
N PRO A 32 1.37 7.92 4.25
CA PRO A 32 0.67 8.67 3.23
C PRO A 32 1.48 8.73 1.92
N LEU A 33 0.78 8.57 0.81
CA LEU A 33 1.30 8.89 -0.51
C LEU A 33 1.10 10.40 -0.75
N HIS A 34 2.17 11.12 -1.02
CA HIS A 34 2.15 12.57 -1.30
C HIS A 34 2.18 12.84 -2.80
N ASP A 35 1.79 14.06 -3.18
CA ASP A 35 1.81 14.54 -4.57
C ASP A 35 1.13 13.56 -5.53
N VAL A 36 0.00 13.04 -5.06
CA VAL A 36 -0.68 11.90 -5.67
C VAL A 36 -1.25 12.27 -7.03
N VAL A 37 -0.93 11.44 -8.02
CA VAL A 37 -1.55 11.46 -9.34
C VAL A 37 -2.37 10.19 -9.51
N LEU A 38 -3.65 10.38 -9.86
CA LEU A 38 -4.54 9.29 -10.25
C LEU A 38 -4.24 8.88 -11.69
N ILE A 39 -3.75 7.66 -11.87
CA ILE A 39 -3.35 7.12 -13.18
C ILE A 39 -4.52 6.39 -13.84
N CYS A 40 -5.26 5.61 -13.07
CA CYS A 40 -6.33 4.78 -13.60
C CYS A 40 -7.47 4.64 -12.59
N VAL A 41 -8.70 4.71 -13.10
CA VAL A 41 -9.92 4.35 -12.39
C VAL A 41 -10.61 3.25 -13.18
N ARG A 42 -10.83 2.11 -12.54
CA ARG A 42 -11.73 1.06 -12.98
C ARG A 42 -12.72 0.76 -11.86
N ARG A 43 -13.76 -0.01 -12.18
CA ARG A 43 -14.76 -0.46 -11.21
C ARG A 43 -14.10 -1.17 -10.02
N ASP A 44 -13.18 -2.08 -10.31
CA ASP A 44 -12.65 -3.01 -9.30
C ASP A 44 -11.28 -2.59 -8.75
N TYR A 45 -10.60 -1.66 -9.41
CA TYR A 45 -9.31 -1.17 -8.94
C TYR A 45 -8.99 0.24 -9.43
N TRP A 46 -8.28 0.99 -8.60
CA TRP A 46 -7.70 2.28 -8.93
C TRP A 46 -6.17 2.19 -8.86
N THR A 47 -5.48 3.01 -9.63
CA THR A 47 -4.02 3.11 -9.59
C THR A 47 -3.62 4.55 -9.31
N LEU A 48 -2.86 4.73 -8.23
CA LEU A 48 -2.28 6.00 -7.81
C LEU A 48 -0.77 5.92 -7.92
N THR A 49 -0.12 7.04 -8.23
CA THR A 49 1.34 7.18 -8.06
C THR A 49 1.65 8.45 -7.30
N GLY A 50 2.76 8.47 -6.57
CA GLY A 50 3.19 9.61 -5.78
C GLY A 50 4.46 9.29 -5.01
N ILE A 51 4.72 10.07 -3.98
CA ILE A 51 5.93 9.98 -3.16
C ILE A 51 5.57 9.53 -1.75
N GLU A 52 6.14 8.40 -1.34
CA GLU A 52 6.12 7.97 0.06
C GLU A 52 7.33 8.55 0.79
N ARG A 53 7.11 9.06 2.00
CA ARG A 53 8.15 9.63 2.86
C ARG A 53 8.36 8.77 4.08
N VAL A 54 9.57 8.22 4.23
CA VAL A 54 9.92 7.36 5.36
C VAL A 54 11.04 8.01 6.16
N PRO A 55 10.80 8.38 7.42
CA PRO A 55 11.87 8.91 8.27
C PRO A 55 12.88 7.82 8.61
N ASP A 56 14.14 8.20 8.79
CA ASP A 56 15.15 7.33 9.37
C ASP A 56 14.88 7.06 10.86
N ARG A 57 15.70 6.21 11.48
CA ARG A 57 15.45 5.79 12.87
C ARG A 57 15.44 6.92 13.90
N LEU A 58 16.13 8.00 13.60
CA LEU A 58 16.30 9.14 14.50
C LEU A 58 15.39 10.32 14.10
N GLY A 59 14.67 10.20 12.99
CA GLY A 59 13.88 11.29 12.40
C GLY A 59 14.75 12.42 11.81
N GLU A 60 16.05 12.21 11.67
CA GLU A 60 17.01 13.23 11.19
C GLU A 60 17.00 13.33 9.67
N ARG A 61 16.59 12.26 9.00
CA ARG A 61 16.49 12.18 7.54
C ARG A 61 15.13 11.66 7.13
N VAL A 62 14.65 12.13 6.00
CA VAL A 62 13.46 11.60 5.34
C VAL A 62 13.89 11.05 3.98
N PHE A 63 13.61 9.78 3.75
CA PHE A 63 13.80 9.13 2.46
C PHE A 63 12.52 9.26 1.65
N GLU A 64 12.68 9.64 0.38
CA GLU A 64 11.57 9.75 -0.56
C GLU A 64 11.62 8.59 -1.54
N TYR A 65 10.49 7.89 -1.68
CA TYR A 65 10.33 6.77 -2.59
C TYR A 65 9.19 7.06 -3.56
N ALA A 66 9.46 6.98 -4.86
CA ALA A 66 8.41 6.95 -5.86
C ALA A 66 7.65 5.62 -5.73
N GLN A 67 6.35 5.70 -5.49
CA GLN A 67 5.50 4.54 -5.26
C GLN A 67 4.31 4.54 -6.21
N SER A 68 3.79 3.35 -6.47
CA SER A 68 2.52 3.15 -7.17
C SER A 68 1.64 2.22 -6.34
N TRP A 69 0.43 2.65 -6.03
CA TRP A 69 -0.54 1.88 -5.26
C TRP A 69 -1.63 1.36 -6.19
N ILE A 70 -1.94 0.07 -6.08
CA ILE A 70 -3.12 -0.54 -6.68
C ILE A 70 -4.12 -0.74 -5.55
N LEU A 71 -5.25 -0.04 -5.65
CA LEU A 71 -6.27 0.02 -4.60
C LEU A 71 -7.55 -0.66 -5.07
N THR A 72 -8.18 -1.42 -4.19
CA THR A 72 -9.57 -1.87 -4.40
C THR A 72 -10.49 -0.85 -3.75
N PRO A 73 -11.39 -0.18 -4.50
CA PRO A 73 -12.35 0.74 -3.90
C PRO A 73 -13.29 -0.05 -2.99
N VAL A 74 -13.49 0.45 -1.77
CA VAL A 74 -14.49 -0.11 -0.86
C VAL A 74 -15.87 0.29 -1.40
N ALA A 75 -16.71 -0.70 -1.70
CA ALA A 75 -18.11 -0.42 -2.04
C ALA A 75 -18.78 0.23 -0.82
N ASP A 76 -19.47 1.36 -1.01
CA ASP A 76 -20.24 1.99 0.07
C ASP A 76 -21.41 1.06 0.44
N PRO A 77 -21.47 0.51 1.66
CA PRO A 77 -22.58 -0.36 2.07
C PRO A 77 -23.92 0.39 2.22
N LEU A 78 -23.96 1.72 2.05
CA LEU A 78 -25.17 2.53 2.23
C LEU A 78 -26.01 2.72 0.96
N HIS A 79 -25.67 2.05 -0.15
CA HIS A 79 -26.38 2.16 -1.43
C HIS A 79 -26.70 0.80 -2.08
N GLU A 80 -27.26 -0.13 -1.30
CA GLU A 80 -28.02 -1.30 -1.80
C GLU A 80 -29.52 -1.16 -1.51
#